data_AF-A0AAC9LGF5-F1
#
_entry.id   AF-A0AAC9LGF5-F1
#
_cell.length_a   1.000
_cell.length_b   1.000
_cell.length_c   1.000
_cell.angle_alpha   90.00
_cell.angle_beta   90.00
_cell.angle_gamma   90.00
#
_symmetry.space_group_name_H-M   'P 1'
#
loop_
_entity.id
_entity.type
_entity.pdbx_description
1 polymer ?
#
loop_
_entity_poly.entity_id
_entity_poly.type
_entity_poly.pdbx_seq_one_letter_code
_entity_poly.pdbx_strand_id
1 'polypeptide(L)'
;MTVIGLLAAALLGALLARLGRVPLWPLIGAIAGAGAFHAITGTPENLPRALEIAAQVVVGTVVGSALGPSLIRVFRSLLLPGLLAVVTILGVGVGLGALLSHWGDVDETVAVFGMVPGGVGELVAATASLGGDSAVVAGMHLIRLVVLLTVLPLLIRWLDRKAGGGEAAPGAGS
;
A
#
# COMPACT_ATOMS: atom_id res chain seq x y z
N MET A 1 13.99 -14.01 21.10
CA MET A 1 13.43 -12.97 22.00
C MET A 1 13.14 -11.65 21.27
N THR A 2 13.32 -11.64 19.96
CA THR A 2 13.48 -10.46 19.12
C THR A 2 12.24 -10.23 18.26
N VAL A 3 11.57 -11.29 17.79
CA VAL A 3 10.20 -11.22 17.20
C VAL A 3 9.19 -10.58 18.14
N ILE A 4 9.20 -10.93 19.44
CA ILE A 4 8.33 -10.30 20.45
C ILE A 4 8.66 -8.80 20.57
N GLY A 5 9.94 -8.45 20.57
CA GLY A 5 10.40 -7.06 20.57
C GLY A 5 9.95 -6.29 19.34
N LEU A 6 10.06 -6.89 18.15
CA LEU A 6 9.61 -6.33 16.88
C LEU A 6 8.09 -6.08 16.87
N LEU A 7 7.30 -7.07 17.31
CA LEU A 7 5.84 -6.95 17.42
C LEU A 7 5.43 -5.91 18.47
N ALA A 8 6.12 -5.88 19.61
CA ALA A 8 5.88 -4.89 20.66
C ALA A 8 6.21 -3.47 20.18
N ALA A 9 7.33 -3.29 19.46
CA ALA A 9 7.70 -2.01 18.88
C ALA A 9 6.73 -1.57 17.77
N ALA A 10 6.29 -2.49 16.92
CA ALA A 10 5.25 -2.22 15.93
C ALA A 10 3.94 -1.77 16.61
N LEU A 11 3.51 -2.47 17.67
CA LEU A 11 2.32 -2.10 18.42
C LEU A 11 2.46 -0.72 19.08
N LEU A 12 3.61 -0.45 19.71
CA LEU A 12 3.89 0.84 20.33
C LEU A 12 3.89 1.97 19.29
N GLY A 13 4.53 1.76 18.14
CA GLY A 13 4.53 2.71 17.04
C GLY A 13 3.13 2.99 16.50
N ALA A 14 2.29 1.96 16.36
CA ALA A 14 0.88 2.12 16.00
C ALA A 14 0.10 2.95 17.03
N LEU A 15 0.26 2.66 18.33
CA LEU A 15 -0.38 3.42 19.41
C LEU A 15 0.05 4.89 19.43
N LEU A 16 1.34 5.18 19.21
CA LEU A 16 1.86 6.54 19.12
C LEU A 16 1.32 7.27 17.87
N ALA A 17 1.28 6.60 16.72
CA ALA A 17 0.71 7.16 15.49
C ALA A 17 -0.79 7.46 15.63
N ARG A 18 -1.51 6.66 16.42
CA ARG A 18 -2.92 6.91 16.77
C ARG A 18 -3.08 8.24 17.50
N LEU A 19 -2.19 8.52 18.46
CA LEU A 19 -2.20 9.77 19.22
C LEU A 19 -1.90 10.98 18.34
N GLY A 20 -0.99 10.82 17.37
CA GLY A 20 -0.67 11.84 16.35
C GLY A 20 -1.74 12.05 15.27
N ARG A 21 -2.87 11.33 15.31
CA ARG A 21 -3.96 11.39 14.31
C ARG A 21 -3.48 11.16 12.87
N VAL A 22 -2.46 10.31 12.71
CA VAL A 22 -1.91 9.97 11.40
C VAL A 22 -2.94 9.16 10.59
N PRO A 23 -3.17 9.44 9.30
CA PRO A 23 -4.01 8.59 8.46
C PRO A 23 -3.44 7.18 8.40
N LEU A 24 -4.28 6.14 8.49
CA LEU A 24 -3.82 4.74 8.60
C LEU A 24 -2.75 4.53 9.68
N TRP A 25 -2.96 5.16 10.83
CA TRP A 25 -2.12 5.01 12.01
C TRP A 25 -1.72 3.56 12.36
N PRO A 26 -2.55 2.50 12.18
CA PRO A 26 -2.12 1.15 12.54
C PRO A 26 -0.97 0.69 11.66
N LEU A 27 -1.02 0.99 10.36
CA LEU A 27 -0.02 0.53 9.38
C LEU A 27 1.25 1.39 9.44
N ILE A 28 1.09 2.72 9.36
CA ILE A 28 2.23 3.64 9.36
C ILE A 28 3.00 3.53 10.68
N GLY A 29 2.28 3.50 11.81
CA GLY A 29 2.91 3.37 13.11
C GLY A 29 3.56 2.01 13.32
N ALA A 30 2.97 0.91 12.84
CA ALA A 30 3.59 -0.41 12.92
C ALA A 30 4.90 -0.49 12.13
N ILE A 31 4.94 0.06 10.90
CA ILE A 31 6.15 0.07 10.09
C ILE A 31 7.23 0.96 10.71
N ALA A 32 6.86 2.15 11.19
CA ALA A 32 7.81 3.05 11.85
C ALA A 32 8.39 2.44 13.14
N GLY A 33 7.54 1.81 13.96
CA GLY A 33 7.96 1.14 15.18
C GLY A 33 8.87 -0.07 14.91
N ALA A 34 8.49 -0.94 13.97
CA ALA A 34 9.29 -2.10 13.57
C ALA A 34 10.63 -1.67 12.93
N GLY A 35 10.60 -0.67 12.05
CA GLY A 35 11.78 -0.12 11.40
C GLY A 35 12.74 0.55 12.39
N ALA A 36 12.23 1.31 13.35
CA ALA A 36 13.04 1.91 14.41
C ALA A 36 13.67 0.83 15.30
N PHE A 37 12.92 -0.20 15.67
CA PHE A 37 13.46 -1.33 16.44
C PHE A 37 14.59 -2.02 15.68
N HIS A 38 14.36 -2.35 14.40
CA HIS A 38 15.39 -2.97 13.56
C HIS A 38 16.64 -2.09 13.39
N ALA A 39 16.47 -0.77 13.23
CA ALA A 39 17.58 0.17 13.14
C ALA A 39 18.42 0.23 14.42
N ILE A 40 17.81 0.03 15.60
CA ILE A 40 18.50 0.03 16.89
C ILE A 40 19.18 -1.32 17.16
N THR A 41 18.53 -2.44 16.82
CA THR A 41 19.06 -3.78 17.14
C THR A 41 20.02 -4.33 16.09
N GLY A 42 19.95 -3.84 14.83
CA GLY A 42 20.80 -4.27 13.73
C GLY A 42 20.61 -5.74 13.29
N THR A 43 19.59 -6.42 13.83
CA THR A 43 19.33 -7.84 13.56
C THR A 43 18.29 -7.99 12.46
N PRO A 44 18.65 -8.51 11.26
CA PRO A 44 17.66 -8.92 10.27
C PRO A 44 16.84 -10.07 10.84
N GLU A 45 15.60 -9.74 11.19
CA GLU A 45 14.66 -10.65 11.83
C GLU A 45 13.58 -10.99 10.83
N ASN A 46 13.58 -12.23 10.37
CA ASN A 46 12.47 -12.72 9.57
C ASN A 46 11.32 -13.09 10.51
N LEU A 47 10.12 -12.61 10.20
CA LEU A 47 8.92 -13.08 10.89
C LEU A 47 8.78 -14.58 10.65
N PRO A 48 8.33 -15.37 11.65
CA PRO A 48 8.02 -16.77 11.42
C PRO A 48 6.98 -16.89 10.32
N ARG A 49 7.24 -17.72 9.30
CA ARG A 49 6.35 -17.90 8.14
C ARG A 49 4.90 -18.19 8.52
N ALA A 50 4.67 -18.88 9.64
CA ALA A 50 3.32 -19.13 10.17
C ALA A 50 2.55 -17.84 10.49
N LEU A 51 3.23 -16.79 11.00
CA LEU A 51 2.60 -15.51 11.33
C LEU A 51 2.25 -14.72 10.07
N GLU A 52 3.12 -14.75 9.05
CA GLU A 52 2.83 -14.13 7.74
C GLU A 52 1.60 -14.77 7.09
N ILE A 53 1.55 -16.11 7.07
CA ILE A 53 0.40 -16.85 6.55
C ILE A 53 -0.87 -16.51 7.35
N ALA A 54 -0.80 -16.47 8.69
CA ALA A 54 -1.94 -16.10 9.51
C ALA A 54 -2.45 -14.68 9.19
N ALA A 55 -1.55 -13.72 9.02
CA ALA A 55 -1.90 -12.36 8.63
C ALA A 55 -2.56 -12.32 7.24
N GLN A 56 -2.03 -13.05 6.26
CA GLN A 56 -2.61 -13.16 4.93
C GLN A 56 -4.01 -13.78 4.94
N VAL A 57 -4.23 -14.82 5.75
CA VAL A 57 -5.55 -15.45 5.92
C VAL A 57 -6.54 -14.44 6.50
N VAL A 58 -6.15 -13.67 7.52
CA VAL A 58 -7.02 -12.64 8.12
C VAL A 58 -7.35 -11.54 7.10
N VAL A 59 -6.36 -11.01 6.40
CA VAL A 59 -6.57 -9.98 5.36
C VAL A 59 -7.47 -10.50 4.26
N GLY A 60 -7.22 -11.71 3.76
CA GLY A 60 -8.05 -12.37 2.74
C GLY A 60 -9.48 -12.59 3.22
N THR A 61 -9.67 -12.95 4.49
CA THR A 61 -11.01 -13.12 5.09
C THR A 61 -11.75 -11.79 5.17
N VAL A 62 -11.07 -10.70 5.56
CA VAL A 62 -11.66 -9.35 5.59
C VAL A 62 -12.11 -8.94 4.18
N VAL A 63 -11.24 -9.08 3.18
CA VAL A 63 -11.59 -8.77 1.78
C VAL A 63 -12.73 -9.66 1.28
N GLY A 64 -12.65 -10.96 1.56
CA GLY A 64 -13.67 -11.94 1.17
C GLY A 64 -15.03 -11.69 1.83
N SER A 65 -15.06 -11.19 3.06
CA SER A 65 -16.30 -10.86 3.76
C SER A 65 -17.09 -9.72 3.11
N ALA A 66 -16.42 -8.88 2.31
CA ALA A 66 -17.08 -7.83 1.52
C ALA A 66 -17.73 -8.38 0.23
N LEU A 67 -17.46 -9.63 -0.15
CA LEU A 67 -18.04 -10.27 -1.33
C LEU A 67 -19.47 -10.76 -1.03
N GLY A 68 -20.43 -9.84 -1.11
CA GLY A 68 -21.85 -10.15 -0.97
C GLY A 68 -22.53 -10.65 -2.27
N PRO A 69 -23.75 -11.22 -2.19
CA PRO A 69 -24.51 -11.68 -3.35
C PRO A 69 -24.78 -10.59 -4.40
N SER A 70 -24.91 -9.34 -3.96
CA SER A 70 -25.07 -8.17 -4.83
C SER A 70 -23.83 -7.92 -5.69
N LEU A 71 -22.63 -8.09 -5.14
CA LEU A 71 -21.38 -7.89 -5.87
C LEU A 71 -21.18 -8.97 -6.93
N ILE A 72 -21.54 -10.23 -6.64
CA ILE A 72 -21.45 -11.34 -7.60
C ILE A 72 -22.30 -11.07 -8.85
N ARG A 73 -23.47 -10.45 -8.68
CA ARG A 73 -24.35 -10.10 -9.81
C ARG A 73 -23.74 -9.04 -10.73
N VAL A 74 -23.03 -8.07 -10.16
CA VAL A 74 -22.35 -6.98 -10.89
C VAL A 74 -20.94 -7.38 -11.34
N PHE A 75 -20.37 -8.44 -10.75
CA PHE A 75 -19.02 -8.91 -11.03
C PHE A 75 -18.79 -9.14 -12.52
N ARG A 76 -19.76 -9.79 -13.20
CA ARG A 76 -19.65 -10.06 -14.64
C ARG A 76 -19.55 -8.79 -15.50
N SER A 77 -20.22 -7.70 -15.11
CA SER A 77 -20.09 -6.40 -15.78
C SER A 77 -18.80 -5.66 -15.43
N LEU A 78 -18.17 -5.99 -14.29
CA LEU A 78 -16.89 -5.40 -13.86
C LEU A 78 -15.66 -6.16 -14.34
N LEU A 79 -15.81 -7.40 -14.81
CA LEU A 79 -14.69 -8.23 -15.26
C LEU A 79 -13.87 -7.55 -16.37
N LEU A 80 -14.52 -7.06 -17.42
CA LEU A 80 -13.81 -6.44 -18.55
C LEU A 80 -13.19 -5.08 -18.17
N PRO A 81 -13.92 -4.13 -17.55
CA PRO A 81 -13.30 -2.89 -17.06
C PRO A 81 -12.19 -3.13 -16.03
N GLY A 82 -12.39 -4.08 -15.12
CA GLY A 82 -11.41 -4.44 -14.10
C GLY A 82 -10.14 -5.04 -14.71
N LEU A 83 -10.27 -5.95 -15.67
CA LEU A 83 -9.14 -6.51 -16.39
C LEU A 83 -8.36 -5.42 -17.15
N LEU A 84 -9.07 -4.52 -17.84
CA LEU A 84 -8.44 -3.39 -18.51
C LEU A 84 -7.68 -2.50 -17.51
N ALA A 85 -8.30 -2.17 -16.37
CA ALA A 85 -7.63 -1.40 -15.32
C ALA A 85 -6.37 -2.09 -14.82
N VAL A 86 -6.41 -3.41 -14.56
CA VAL A 86 -5.25 -4.19 -14.12
C VAL A 86 -4.14 -4.15 -15.18
N VAL A 87 -4.46 -4.43 -16.44
CA VAL A 87 -3.48 -4.42 -17.54
C VAL A 87 -2.87 -3.02 -17.71
N THR A 88 -3.68 -1.96 -17.62
CA THR A 88 -3.18 -0.58 -17.71
C THR A 88 -2.26 -0.24 -16.55
N ILE A 89 -2.65 -0.53 -15.31
CA ILE A 89 -1.81 -0.18 -14.15
C ILE A 89 -0.53 -1.02 -14.16
N LEU A 90 -0.59 -2.31 -14.51
CA LEU A 90 0.61 -3.15 -14.68
C LEU A 90 1.52 -2.61 -15.78
N GLY A 91 0.97 -2.31 -16.96
CA GLY A 91 1.73 -1.79 -18.09
C GLY A 91 2.40 -0.44 -17.77
N VAL A 92 1.68 0.47 -17.10
CA VAL A 92 2.25 1.74 -16.62
C VAL A 92 3.32 1.50 -15.55
N GLY A 93 3.09 0.59 -14.61
CA GLY A 93 4.05 0.25 -13.56
C GLY A 93 5.36 -0.30 -14.13
N VAL A 94 5.27 -1.26 -15.06
CA VAL A 94 6.43 -1.83 -15.75
C VAL A 94 7.12 -0.77 -16.61
N GLY A 95 6.36 -0.01 -17.40
CA GLY A 95 6.92 1.03 -18.26
C GLY A 95 7.64 2.13 -17.49
N LEU A 96 7.06 2.61 -16.39
CA LEU A 96 7.71 3.57 -15.51
C LEU A 96 8.91 2.95 -14.81
N GLY A 97 8.83 1.70 -14.32
CA GLY A 97 9.96 1.01 -13.72
C GLY A 97 11.16 0.90 -14.66
N ALA A 98 10.93 0.48 -15.90
CA ALA A 98 11.96 0.41 -16.93
C ALA A 98 12.54 1.80 -17.26
N LEU A 99 11.68 2.83 -17.34
CA LEU A 99 12.12 4.21 -17.56
C LEU A 99 12.97 4.74 -16.39
N LEU A 100 12.57 4.46 -15.15
CA LEU A 100 13.33 4.80 -13.95
C LEU A 100 14.69 4.11 -13.92
N SER A 101 14.76 2.84 -14.32
CA SER A 101 16.03 2.13 -14.42
C SER A 101 16.93 2.67 -15.53
N HIS A 102 16.34 3.16 -16.62
CA HIS A 102 17.11 3.76 -17.71
C HIS A 102 17.74 5.11 -17.33
N TRP A 103 17.11 5.88 -16.44
CA TRP A 103 17.60 7.21 -16.04
C TRP A 103 18.21 7.27 -14.64
N GLY A 104 17.97 6.28 -13.79
CA GLY A 104 18.50 6.20 -12.43
C GLY A 104 19.51 5.07 -12.26
N ASP A 105 20.32 5.14 -11.20
CA ASP A 105 21.28 4.10 -10.81
C ASP A 105 20.61 2.89 -10.11
N VAL A 106 19.40 2.51 -10.53
CA VAL A 106 18.65 1.40 -9.91
C VAL A 106 18.49 0.26 -10.90
N ASP A 107 18.80 -0.95 -10.45
CA ASP A 107 18.61 -2.18 -11.22
C ASP A 107 17.17 -2.29 -11.74
N GLU A 108 17.02 -2.78 -12.97
CA GLU A 108 15.73 -2.84 -13.66
C GLU A 108 14.71 -3.69 -12.87
N THR A 109 15.15 -4.79 -12.27
CA THR A 109 14.28 -5.66 -11.46
C THR A 109 13.76 -4.91 -10.25
N VAL A 110 14.64 -4.18 -9.55
CA VAL A 110 14.29 -3.38 -8.37
C VAL A 110 13.35 -2.24 -8.75
N ALA A 111 13.64 -1.53 -9.84
CA ALA A 111 12.82 -0.42 -10.31
C ALA A 111 11.43 -0.87 -10.76
N VAL A 112 11.34 -1.94 -11.56
CA VAL A 112 10.06 -2.51 -12.02
C VAL A 112 9.26 -3.04 -10.84
N PHE A 113 9.85 -3.83 -9.95
CA PHE A 113 9.10 -4.41 -8.84
C PHE A 113 8.70 -3.35 -7.82
N GLY A 114 9.48 -2.28 -7.68
CA GLY A 114 9.14 -1.10 -6.88
C GLY A 114 7.96 -0.29 -7.43
N MET A 115 7.80 -0.22 -8.76
CA MET A 115 6.76 0.57 -9.42
C MET A 115 5.44 -0.17 -9.62
N VAL A 116 5.52 -1.47 -9.92
CA VAL A 116 4.34 -2.31 -10.17
C VAL A 116 3.48 -2.43 -8.89
N PRO A 117 2.14 -2.36 -8.99
CA PRO A 117 1.27 -2.65 -7.84
C PRO A 117 1.27 -4.16 -7.54
N GLY A 118 1.24 -4.53 -6.27
CA GLY A 118 1.16 -5.93 -5.86
C GLY A 118 1.23 -6.09 -4.35
N GLY A 119 1.26 -7.34 -3.89
CA GLY A 119 1.53 -7.66 -2.50
C GLY A 119 2.98 -7.28 -2.15
N VAL A 120 3.17 -6.33 -1.24
CA VAL A 120 4.52 -5.84 -0.85
C VAL A 120 5.44 -7.02 -0.49
N GLY A 121 4.94 -7.99 0.29
CA GLY A 121 5.72 -9.16 0.68
C GLY A 121 6.12 -10.07 -0.50
N GLU A 122 5.24 -10.23 -1.50
CA GLU A 122 5.53 -11.04 -2.69
C GLU A 122 6.60 -10.37 -3.56
N LEU A 123 6.47 -9.07 -3.78
CA LEU A 123 7.41 -8.30 -4.59
C LEU A 123 8.79 -8.22 -3.92
N VAL A 124 8.83 -7.96 -2.62
CA VAL A 124 10.08 -7.94 -1.82
C VAL A 124 10.75 -9.31 -1.83
N ALA A 125 9.99 -10.40 -1.63
CA ALA A 125 10.52 -11.76 -1.67
C ALA A 125 11.03 -12.14 -3.08
N ALA A 126 10.28 -11.77 -4.12
CA ALA A 126 10.67 -12.04 -5.50
C ALA A 126 11.94 -11.25 -5.88
N THR A 127 12.05 -9.96 -5.52
CA THR A 127 13.27 -9.17 -5.69
C THR A 127 14.46 -9.80 -4.96
N ALA A 128 14.28 -10.22 -3.72
CA ALA A 128 15.34 -10.89 -2.96
C ALA A 128 15.80 -12.20 -3.63
N SER A 129 14.87 -12.99 -4.20
CA SER A 129 15.20 -14.21 -4.92
C SER A 129 15.97 -13.98 -6.22
N LEU A 130 15.82 -12.81 -6.82
CA LEU A 130 16.52 -12.37 -8.03
C LEU A 130 17.83 -11.62 -7.72
N GLY A 131 18.22 -11.52 -6.45
CA GLY A 131 19.44 -10.85 -6.01
C GLY A 131 19.37 -9.33 -5.96
N GLY A 132 18.17 -8.75 -6.11
CA GLY A 132 17.97 -7.30 -6.04
C GLY A 132 17.84 -6.79 -4.60
N ASP A 133 18.00 -5.47 -4.43
CA ASP A 133 17.82 -4.80 -3.14
C ASP A 133 16.32 -4.71 -2.78
N SER A 134 15.88 -5.69 -2.00
CA SER A 134 14.50 -5.80 -1.52
C SER A 134 14.10 -4.69 -0.53
N ALA A 135 15.07 -4.03 0.13
CA ALA A 135 14.80 -2.92 1.03
C ALA A 135 14.38 -1.66 0.25
N VAL A 136 14.99 -1.43 -0.91
CA VAL A 136 14.60 -0.35 -1.83
C VAL A 136 13.16 -0.53 -2.30
N VAL A 137 12.78 -1.75 -2.71
CA VAL A 137 11.40 -2.06 -3.14
C VAL A 137 10.40 -1.82 -2.01
N ALA A 138 10.70 -2.28 -0.80
CA ALA A 138 9.86 -2.05 0.38
C ALA A 138 9.70 -0.55 0.67
N GLY A 139 10.80 0.21 0.59
CA GLY A 139 10.81 1.66 0.77
C GLY A 139 9.95 2.40 -0.26
N MET A 140 10.06 2.05 -1.54
CA MET A 140 9.23 2.62 -2.61
C MET A 140 7.73 2.37 -2.36
N HIS A 141 7.38 1.15 -1.91
CA HIS A 141 6.00 0.80 -1.57
C HIS A 141 5.47 1.58 -0.37
N LEU A 142 6.31 1.82 0.64
CA LEU A 142 5.97 2.64 1.79
C LEU A 142 5.74 4.10 1.38
N ILE A 143 6.64 4.69 0.61
CA ILE A 143 6.48 6.06 0.09
C ILE A 143 5.18 6.15 -0.70
N ARG A 144 4.91 5.19 -1.59
CA ARG A 144 3.66 5.12 -2.37
C ARG A 144 2.42 5.12 -1.49
N LEU A 145 2.41 4.32 -0.41
CA LEU A 145 1.34 4.31 0.58
C LEU A 145 1.16 5.68 1.23
N VAL A 146 2.23 6.26 1.79
CA VAL A 146 2.15 7.56 2.48
C VAL A 146 1.66 8.66 1.55
N VAL A 147 2.16 8.70 0.31
CA VAL A 147 1.74 9.67 -0.71
C VAL A 147 0.28 9.47 -1.07
N LEU A 148 -0.16 8.25 -1.39
CA LEU A 148 -1.57 7.98 -1.73
C LEU A 148 -2.50 8.43 -0.61
N LEU A 149 -2.16 8.14 0.63
CA LEU A 149 -3.02 8.43 1.78
C LEU A 149 -3.09 9.90 2.13
N THR A 150 -2.06 10.67 1.77
CA THR A 150 -2.04 12.12 1.96
C THR A 150 -2.72 12.82 0.79
N VAL A 151 -2.42 12.41 -0.44
CA VAL A 151 -2.88 13.08 -1.67
C VAL A 151 -4.32 12.72 -2.01
N LEU A 152 -4.74 11.46 -1.84
CA LEU A 152 -6.10 11.03 -2.19
C LEU A 152 -7.22 11.84 -1.50
N PRO A 153 -7.21 12.06 -0.17
CA PRO A 153 -8.25 12.87 0.47
C PRO A 153 -8.20 14.35 0.03
N LEU A 154 -7.01 14.87 -0.29
CA LEU A 154 -6.87 16.24 -0.83
C LEU A 154 -7.46 16.33 -2.24
N LEU A 155 -7.22 15.32 -3.06
CA LEU A 155 -7.75 15.22 -4.42
C LEU A 155 -9.28 15.09 -4.41
N ILE A 156 -9.83 14.23 -3.55
CA ILE A 156 -11.29 14.09 -3.38
C ILE A 156 -11.91 15.43 -2.97
N ARG A 157 -11.35 16.10 -1.95
CA ARG A 157 -11.82 17.43 -1.52
C ARG A 157 -11.75 18.48 -2.63
N TRP A 158 -10.73 18.41 -3.47
CA TRP A 158 -10.58 19.33 -4.60
C TRP A 158 -11.63 19.06 -5.69
N LEU A 159 -11.87 17.79 -6.01
CA LEU A 159 -12.92 17.38 -6.96
C LEU A 159 -14.32 17.76 -6.45
N ASP A 160 -14.62 17.51 -5.18
CA ASP A 160 -15.92 17.86 -4.57
C ASP A 160 -16.20 19.37 -4.61
N ARG A 161 -15.19 20.21 -4.36
CA ARG A 161 -15.34 21.68 -4.51
C ARG A 161 -15.61 22.08 -5.95
N LYS A 162 -15.03 21.37 -6.91
CA LYS A 162 -15.21 21.66 -8.34
C LYS A 162 -16.57 21.17 -8.85
N ALA A 163 -17.09 20.06 -8.29
CA ALA A 163 -18.43 19.55 -8.58
C ALA A 163 -19.53 20.37 -7.88
N GLY A 164 -19.31 20.80 -6.64
CA GLY A 164 -20.26 21.62 -5.85
C GLY A 164 -20.24 23.13 -6.17
N GLY A 165 -19.34 23.59 -7.04
CA GLY A 165 -19.28 24.98 -7.51
C GLY A 165 -20.26 25.33 -8.64
N GLY A 166 -21.02 24.36 -9.16
CA GLY A 166 -22.01 24.52 -10.22
C GLY A 166 -23.47 24.58 -9.76
N GLU A 167 -23.73 24.38 -8.46
CA GLU A 167 -25.08 24.32 -7.90
C GLU A 167 -25.28 25.45 -6.88
N ALA A 168 -25.19 26.69 -7.35
CA ALA A 168 -25.72 27.84 -6.62
C ALA A 168 -27.26 27.75 -6.65
N ALA A 169 -27.82 27.40 -5.50
CA ALA A 169 -29.22 27.40 -5.08
C ALA A 169 -30.25 28.10 -6.00
N PRO A 170 -31.32 27.40 -6.44
CA PRO A 170 -32.54 28.07 -6.90
C PRO A 170 -33.38 28.51 -5.69
N GLY A 171 -33.48 29.82 -5.50
CA GLY A 171 -34.67 30.50 -4.98
C GLY A 171 -35.03 30.30 -3.51
N ALA A 172 -34.60 31.23 -2.65
CA ALA A 172 -35.41 31.67 -1.52
C ALA A 172 -35.82 33.13 -1.78
N GLY A 173 -36.83 33.28 -2.65
CA GLY A 173 -37.57 34.52 -2.82
C GLY A 173 -39.02 34.29 -2.43
N SER A 174 -39.38 34.74 -1.24
CA SER A 174 -40.67 35.35 -0.86
C SER A 174 -40.63 35.70 0.62
#